data_AF-A0A965D733-F1
#
_entry.id   AF-A0A965D733-F1
#
_cell.length_a   1.000
_cell.length_b   1.000
_cell.length_c   1.000
_cell.angle_alpha   90.00
_cell.angle_beta   90.00
_cell.angle_gamma   90.00
#
_symmetry.space_group_name_H-M   'P 1'
#
loop_
_entity.id
_entity.type
_entity.pdbx_description
1 polymer ?
#
loop_
_entity_poly.entity_id
_entity_poly.type
_entity_poly.pdbx_seq_one_letter_code
_entity_poly.pdbx_strand_id
1 'polypeptide(L)' 'MLVNLSAWIGTALMGAAPFLIDSTTGKVMAILGLALLCLQAYDKKCYNLIILNLIGIFGYASHFYL' A
#
# COMPACT_ATOMS: atom_id res chain seq x y z
N MET A 1 -14.00 -9.52 9.29
CA MET A 1 -13.65 -8.47 10.28
C MET A 1 -12.21 -8.02 10.16
N LEU A 2 -11.22 -8.93 10.24
CA LEU A 2 -9.79 -8.60 10.12
C LEU A 2 -9.40 -7.95 8.79
N VAL A 3 -9.96 -8.41 7.66
CA VAL A 3 -9.69 -7.82 6.33
C VAL A 3 -10.23 -6.39 6.21
N ASN A 4 -11.38 -6.09 6.83
CA ASN A 4 -11.89 -4.73 6.87
C ASN A 4 -11.01 -3.82 7.73
N LEU A 5 -10.45 -4.33 8.83
CA LEU A 5 -9.52 -3.58 9.65
C LEU A 5 -8.22 -3.28 8.88
N SER A 6 -7.64 -4.27 8.22
CA SER A 6 -6.44 -4.07 7.38
C SER A 6 -6.69 -3.11 6.23
N ALA A 7 -7.89 -3.14 5.64
CA ALA A 7 -8.30 -2.17 4.63
C ALA A 7 -8.28 -0.72 5.13
N TRP A 8 -8.90 -0.45 6.28
CA TRP A 8 -8.94 0.91 6.83
C TRP A 8 -7.57 1.41 7.26
N ILE A 9 -6.74 0.53 7.85
CA ILE A 9 -5.35 0.86 8.19
C ILE A 9 -4.54 1.13 6.91
N GLY A 10 -4.67 0.28 5.89
CA GLY A 10 -3.99 0.45 4.60
C GLY A 10 -4.38 1.75 3.90
N THR A 11 -5.66 2.12 3.92
CA THR A 11 -6.17 3.40 3.42
C THR A 11 -5.59 4.59 4.19
N ALA A 12 -5.54 4.52 5.52
CA ALA A 12 -4.96 5.59 6.34
C ALA A 12 -3.46 5.78 6.04
N LEU A 13 -2.70 4.69 5.89
CA LEU A 13 -1.29 4.72 5.51
C LEU A 13 -1.09 5.30 4.10
N MET A 14 -1.90 4.87 3.13
CA MET A 14 -1.89 5.44 1.77
C MET A 14 -2.29 6.92 1.74
N GLY A 15 -3.19 7.35 2.62
CA GLY A 15 -3.59 8.75 2.74
C GLY A 15 -2.50 9.62 3.38
N ALA A 16 -1.73 9.06 4.32
CA ALA A 16 -0.65 9.77 5.00
C ALA A 16 0.67 9.77 4.20
N ALA A 17 0.93 8.73 3.41
CA ALA A 17 2.20 8.55 2.69
C ALA A 17 2.59 9.73 1.75
N PRO A 18 1.68 10.38 0.99
CA PRO A 18 2.03 11.50 0.11
C PRO A 18 2.67 12.69 0.83
N PHE A 19 2.30 12.94 2.09
CA PHE A 19 2.84 14.05 2.88
C PHE A 19 4.27 13.79 3.37
N LEU A 20 4.73 12.55 3.30
CA LEU A 20 6.03 12.10 3.81
C LEU A 20 6.86 11.42 2.71
N ILE A 21 6.44 11.50 1.44
CA ILE A 21 6.92 10.63 0.37
C ILE A 21 8.40 10.84 0.01
N ASP A 22 8.92 12.06 0.24
CA ASP A 22 10.33 12.39 0.07
C ASP A 22 11.22 11.69 1.11
N SER A 23 10.64 11.27 2.24
CA SER A 23 11.34 10.54 3.30
C SER A 23 11.26 9.02 3.10
N THR A 24 12.30 8.31 3.55
CA THR A 24 12.29 6.84 3.62
C THR A 24 11.07 6.31 4.37
N THR A 25 10.66 6.99 5.45
CA THR A 25 9.48 6.63 6.24
C THR A 25 8.18 6.67 5.41
N GLY A 26 7.97 7.69 4.59
CA GLY A 26 6.79 7.77 3.72
C GLY A 26 6.75 6.67 2.66
N LYS A 27 7.91 6.31 2.09
CA LYS A 27 8.03 5.18 1.16
C LYS A 27 7.68 3.84 1.85
N VAL A 28 8.16 3.61 3.08
CA VAL A 28 7.78 2.41 3.87
C VAL A 28 6.29 2.40 4.18
N MET A 29 5.73 3.53 4.62
CA MET A 29 4.29 3.65 4.86
C MET A 29 3.48 3.34 3.61
N ALA A 30 3.96 3.77 2.45
CA ALA A 30 3.31 3.48 1.18
C ALA A 30 3.30 1.97 0.87
N ILE A 31 4.45 1.31 1.02
CA ILE A 31 4.58 -0.13 0.80
C ILE A 31 3.69 -0.93 1.76
N LEU A 32 3.70 -0.59 3.05
CA LEU A 32 2.86 -1.23 4.06
C LEU A 32 1.37 -1.00 3.80
N GLY A 33 0.99 0.22 3.41
CA GLY A 33 -0.39 0.56 3.04
C GLY A 33 -0.90 -0.28 1.87
N LEU A 34 -0.10 -0.40 0.80
CA LEU A 34 -0.43 -1.21 -0.37
C LEU A 34 -0.47 -2.71 -0.05
N ALA A 35 0.43 -3.21 0.79
CA ALA A 35 0.44 -4.60 1.22
C ALA A 35 -0.85 -4.97 1.97
N LEU A 36 -1.35 -4.09 2.84
CA LEU A 36 -2.62 -4.27 3.55
C LEU A 36 -3.83 -4.18 2.60
N LEU A 37 -3.79 -3.28 1.60
CA LEU A 37 -4.84 -3.16 0.59
C LEU A 37 -4.86 -4.36 -0.38
N CYS A 38 -3.75 -5.07 -0.57
CA CYS A 38 -3.73 -6.35 -1.29
C CYS A 38 -4.61 -7.40 -0.62
N LEU A 39 -4.62 -7.48 0.72
CA LEU A 39 -5.50 -8.39 1.47
C LEU A 39 -6.98 -8.04 1.27
N GLN A 40 -7.31 -6.74 1.25
CA GLN A 40 -8.65 -6.27 0.93
C GLN A 40 -9.04 -6.62 -0.51
N ALA A 41 -8.16 -6.36 -1.47
CA ALA A 41 -8.40 -6.60 -2.89
C ALA A 41 -8.58 -8.09 -3.20
N TYR A 42 -7.86 -8.97 -2.50
CA TYR A 42 -8.03 -10.42 -2.59
C TYR A 42 -9.41 -10.87 -2.11
N ASP A 43 -9.85 -10.41 -0.94
CA ASP A 43 -11.16 -10.74 -0.37
C ASP A 43 -12.32 -10.29 -1.28
N LYS A 44 -12.18 -9.12 -1.92
CA LYS A 44 -13.14 -8.61 -2.90
C LYS A 44 -12.98 -9.16 -4.32
N LYS A 45 -12.03 -10.07 -4.54
CA LYS A 45 -11.67 -10.64 -5.86
C LYS A 45 -11.36 -9.57 -6.93
N CYS A 46 -10.83 -8.42 -6.50
CA CYS A 46 -10.42 -7.32 -7.36
C CYS A 46 -9.00 -7.55 -7.87
N TYR A 47 -8.80 -8.51 -8.78
CA TYR A 47 -7.46 -8.86 -9.29
C TYR A 47 -6.72 -7.69 -9.94
N ASN A 48 -7.42 -6.81 -10.64
CA ASN A 48 -6.83 -5.59 -11.20
C ASN A 48 -6.21 -4.70 -10.12
N LEU A 49 -6.88 -4.62 -8.96
CA LEU A 49 -6.42 -3.81 -7.83
C LEU A 49 -5.24 -4.48 -7.11
N ILE A 50 -5.21 -5.81 -7.05
CA ILE A 50 -4.04 -6.55 -6.54
C ILE A 50 -2.80 -6.26 -7.40
N ILE A 51 -2.95 -6.33 -8.73
CA ILE A 51 -1.86 -6.05 -9.67
C ILE A 51 -1.38 -4.61 -9.50
N LEU A 52 -2.29 -3.64 -9.47
CA LEU A 52 -1.95 -2.23 -9.25
C LEU A 52 -1.23 -2.01 -7.91
N ASN A 53 -1.69 -2.63 -6.83
CA ASN A 53 -1.06 -2.51 -5.52
C ASN A 53 0.35 -3.11 -5.51
N LEU A 54 0.55 -4.26 -6.14
CA LEU A 54 1.87 -4.89 -6.28
C LEU A 54 2.83 -4.04 -7.11
N ILE A 55 2.38 -3.49 -8.25
CA ILE A 55 3.19 -2.57 -9.07
C ILE A 55 3.58 -1.34 -8.24
N GLY A 56 2.65 -0.78 -7.46
CA GLY A 56 2.92 0.31 -6.53
C GLY A 56 4.00 -0.03 -5.50
N ILE A 57 3.93 -1.22 -4.90
CA ILE A 57 4.94 -1.71 -3.95
C ILE A 57 6.31 -1.76 -4.62
N PHE A 58 6.42 -2.33 -5.82
CA PHE A 58 7.68 -2.37 -6.57
C PHE A 58 8.18 -0.98 -6.99
N GLY A 59 7.26 -0.07 -7.33
CA GLY A 59 7.59 1.33 -7.62
C GLY A 59 8.25 2.02 -6.43
N TYR A 60 7.65 1.92 -5.24
CA TYR A 60 8.23 2.51 -4.03
C TYR A 60 9.49 1.78 -3.55
N ALA A 61 9.59 0.46 -3.75
CA ALA A 61 10.77 -0.32 -3.40
C ALA A 61 11.98 -0.08 -4.33
N SER A 62 11.74 0.20 -5.61
CA SER A 62 12.83 0.55 -6.55
C SER A 62 13.38 1.94 -6.28
N HIS A 63 12.53 2.88 -5.88
CA HIS A 63 12.91 4.23 -5.46
C HIS A 63 13.47 4.29 -4.02
N PHE A 64 13.77 3.14 -3.43
CA PHE A 64 14.32 3.03 -2.07
C PHE A 64 15.85 3.06 -2.05
N TYR A 65 16.49 2.75 -3.17
CA TYR A 65 17.95 2.69 -3.35
C TYR A 65 18.50 3.84 -4.22
N LEU A 66 17.66 4.77 -4.64
CA LEU A 66 18.00 6.01 -5.35
C LEU A 66 17.57 7.22 -4.51
#